data_AF-A0A972ESQ4-F1
#
_entry.id   AF-A0A972ESQ4-F1
#
_cell.length_a   1.000
_cell.length_b   1.000
_cell.length_c   1.000
_cell.angle_alpha   90.00
_cell.angle_beta   90.00
_cell.angle_gamma   90.00
#
_symmetry.space_group_name_H-M   'P 1'
#
loop_
_entity.id
_entity.type
_entity.pdbx_description
1 polymer ?
#
loop_
_entity_poly.entity_id
_entity_poly.type
_entity_poly.pdbx_seq_one_letter_code
_entity_poly.pdbx_strand_id
1 'polypeptide(L)'
;MSVFRGEKLFGYSSSAYLLFLAMALVPQTLGHSVLNYTLKFLPATVISMALLGEPIGSTILAIVFLKEIPSTLEVVGGILILIGITVCVLSSKASNGV
;
A
#
# COMPACT_ATOMS: atom_id res chain seq x y z
N MET A 1 -20.04 11.31 -4.58
CA MET A 1 -20.70 12.27 -5.50
C MET A 1 -20.51 11.83 -6.96
N SER A 2 -20.86 10.58 -7.29
CA SER A 2 -20.74 10.03 -8.66
C SER A 2 -22.11 9.69 -9.26
N VAL A 3 -23.06 9.28 -8.40
CA VAL A 3 -24.48 9.12 -8.76
C VAL A 3 -25.10 10.44 -9.22
N PHE A 4 -24.64 11.57 -8.66
CA PHE A 4 -25.12 12.91 -9.02
C PHE A 4 -24.43 13.52 -10.26
N ARG A 5 -23.35 12.91 -10.75
CA ARG A 5 -22.57 13.43 -11.89
C ARG A 5 -22.91 12.79 -13.24
N GLY A 6 -23.83 11.81 -13.27
CA GLY A 6 -24.26 11.15 -14.50
C GLY A 6 -23.18 10.30 -15.18
N GLU A 7 -22.10 9.98 -14.47
CA GLU A 7 -21.05 9.09 -14.97
C GLU A 7 -21.62 7.68 -15.15
N LYS A 8 -21.28 7.03 -16.28
CA LYS A 8 -21.72 5.67 -16.57
C LYS A 8 -21.13 4.71 -15.53
N LEU A 9 -21.95 4.30 -14.58
CA LEU A 9 -21.62 3.24 -13.61
C LEU A 9 -21.55 1.87 -14.28
N PHE A 10 -22.26 1.71 -15.41
CA PHE A 10 -22.32 0.51 -16.21
C PHE A 10 -22.19 0.87 -17.69
N GLY A 11 -21.59 -0.03 -18.48
CA GLY A 11 -21.35 0.19 -19.93
C GLY A 11 -19.90 0.48 -20.31
N TYR A 12 -18.93 0.09 -19.46
CA TYR A 12 -17.53 0.01 -19.85
C TYR A 12 -17.31 -1.14 -20.85
N SER A 13 -16.21 -1.10 -21.60
CA SER A 13 -15.82 -2.21 -22.48
C SER A 13 -15.67 -3.51 -21.69
N SER A 14 -16.00 -4.66 -22.30
CA SER A 14 -15.82 -5.99 -21.69
C SER A 14 -14.38 -6.22 -21.20
N SER A 15 -13.38 -5.63 -21.87
CA SER A 15 -11.99 -5.67 -21.44
C SER A 15 -11.72 -4.96 -20.11
N ALA A 16 -12.41 -3.85 -19.84
CA ALA A 16 -12.27 -3.12 -18.58
C ALA A 16 -12.81 -3.93 -17.39
N TYR A 17 -13.96 -4.60 -17.58
CA TYR A 17 -14.50 -5.52 -16.57
C TYR A 17 -13.54 -6.68 -16.27
N LEU A 18 -12.90 -7.25 -17.29
CA LEU A 18 -11.88 -8.28 -17.11
C LEU A 18 -10.66 -7.77 -16.34
N LEU A 19 -10.18 -6.56 -16.62
CA LEU A 19 -9.07 -5.95 -15.88
C LEU A 19 -9.42 -5.67 -14.42
N PHE A 20 -10.63 -5.19 -14.13
CA PHE A 20 -11.10 -5.01 -12.75
C PHE A 20 -11.20 -6.34 -12.01
N LEU A 21 -11.71 -7.38 -12.67
CA LEU A 21 -11.73 -8.73 -12.10
C LEU A 21 -10.31 -9.23 -11.82
N ALA A 22 -9.37 -9.02 -12.76
CA ALA A 22 -7.98 -9.40 -12.59
C ALA A 22 -7.31 -8.66 -11.43
N MET A 23 -7.53 -7.35 -11.27
CA MET A 23 -7.03 -6.57 -10.13
C MET A 23 -7.65 -7.04 -8.80
N ALA A 24 -8.95 -7.31 -8.79
CA ALA A 24 -9.64 -7.79 -7.59
C ALA A 24 -9.18 -9.19 -7.17
N LEU A 25 -8.88 -10.07 -8.13
CA LEU A 25 -8.49 -11.44 -7.82
C LEU A 25 -6.98 -11.59 -7.61
N VAL A 26 -6.15 -10.86 -8.35
CA VAL A 26 -4.70 -11.08 -8.33
C VAL A 26 -4.04 -10.24 -7.23
N PRO A 27 -3.72 -8.94 -7.41
CA PRO A 27 -2.98 -8.18 -6.40
C PRO A 27 -3.77 -8.02 -5.09
N GLN A 28 -5.10 -7.86 -5.16
CA GLN A 28 -5.89 -7.62 -3.95
C GLN A 28 -5.96 -8.87 -3.05
N THR A 29 -6.36 -10.03 -3.59
CA THR A 29 -6.42 -11.24 -2.75
C THR A 29 -5.02 -11.70 -2.37
N LEU A 30 -4.05 -11.71 -3.28
CA LEU A 30 -2.68 -12.15 -2.96
C LEU A 30 -2.05 -11.27 -1.89
N GLY A 31 -2.14 -9.95 -2.02
CA GLY A 31 -1.61 -9.01 -1.03
C GLY A 31 -2.19 -9.27 0.36
N HIS A 32 -3.52 -9.27 0.48
CA HIS A 32 -4.17 -9.50 1.77
C HIS A 32 -4.01 -10.93 2.31
N SER A 33 -3.97 -11.95 1.44
CA SER A 33 -3.70 -13.33 1.85
C SER A 33 -2.29 -13.50 2.42
N VAL A 34 -1.27 -12.88 1.80
CA VAL A 34 0.10 -12.91 2.31
C VAL A 34 0.20 -12.19 3.65
N LEU A 35 -0.45 -11.03 3.81
CA LEU A 35 -0.49 -10.32 5.10
C LEU A 35 -1.17 -11.17 6.19
N ASN A 36 -2.31 -11.78 5.88
CA ASN A 36 -3.04 -12.65 6.79
C ASN A 36 -2.26 -13.92 7.16
N TYR A 37 -1.50 -14.48 6.21
CA TYR A 37 -0.62 -15.60 6.48
C TYR A 37 0.54 -15.20 7.39
N THR A 38 1.12 -14.03 7.15
CA THR A 38 2.28 -13.51 7.90
C THR A 38 1.92 -13.21 9.36
N LEU A 39 0.67 -12.85 9.67
CA LEU A 39 0.19 -12.67 11.04
C LEU A 39 0.33 -13.93 11.92
N LYS A 40 0.44 -15.12 11.33
CA LYS A 40 0.72 -16.36 12.08
C LYS A 40 2.16 -16.44 12.59
N PHE A 41 3.08 -15.68 12.00
CA PHE A 41 4.53 -15.75 12.27
C PHE A 41 5.10 -14.46 12.85
N LEU A 42 4.51 -13.30 12.55
CA LEU A 42 4.96 -12.00 13.03
C LEU A 42 3.86 -11.27 13.81
N PRO A 43 4.22 -10.48 14.84
CA PRO A 43 3.27 -9.63 15.55
C PRO A 43 2.57 -8.63 14.62
N ALA A 44 1.30 -8.35 14.90
CA ALA A 44 0.51 -7.38 14.13
C ALA A 44 1.18 -6.01 14.02
N THR A 45 1.86 -5.54 15.07
CA THR A 45 2.61 -4.29 15.06
C THR A 45 3.68 -4.26 13.97
N VAL A 46 4.43 -5.35 13.78
CA VAL A 46 5.49 -5.41 12.76
C VAL A 46 4.89 -5.36 11.36
N ILE A 47 3.76 -6.05 11.15
CA ILE A 47 3.07 -6.09 9.86
C ILE A 47 2.46 -4.72 9.52
N SER A 48 1.85 -4.04 10.50
CA SER A 48 1.34 -2.68 10.32
C SER A 48 2.44 -1.68 9.94
N MET A 49 3.64 -1.83 10.51
CA MET A 49 4.77 -0.98 10.13
C MET A 49 5.30 -1.33 8.72
N ALA A 50 5.26 -2.59 8.31
CA ALA A 50 5.62 -2.98 6.94
C ALA A 50 4.63 -2.45 5.90
N LEU A 51 3.34 -2.38 6.22
CA LEU A 51 2.29 -1.76 5.39
C LEU A 51 2.55 -0.27 5.12
N LEU A 52 3.16 0.46 6.05
CA LEU A 52 3.59 1.84 5.80
C LEU A 52 4.67 1.94 4.71
N GLY A 53 5.30 0.83 4.32
CA GLY A 53 6.19 0.75 3.16
C GLY A 53 5.45 0.79 1.82
N GLU A 54 4.17 0.41 1.75
CA GLU A 54 3.37 0.45 0.52
C GLU A 54 3.33 1.82 -0.16
N PRO A 55 3.03 2.94 0.53
CA PRO A 55 3.05 4.26 -0.12
C PRO A 55 4.44 4.62 -0.64
N ILE A 56 5.51 4.25 0.07
CA ILE A 56 6.89 4.51 -0.38
C ILE A 56 7.20 3.72 -1.66
N GLY A 57 6.89 2.41 -1.65
CA GLY A 57 7.05 1.55 -2.81
C GLY A 57 6.20 2.03 -3.99
N SER A 58 4.96 2.45 -3.73
CA SER A 58 4.04 3.02 -4.72
C SER A 58 4.60 4.30 -5.34
N THR A 59 5.14 5.23 -4.55
CA THR A 59 5.78 6.44 -5.07
C THR A 59 6.98 6.11 -5.96
N ILE A 60 7.83 5.15 -5.57
CA ILE A 60 8.95 4.70 -6.41
C ILE A 60 8.44 4.11 -7.72
N LEU A 61 7.41 3.26 -7.66
CA LEU A 61 6.79 2.66 -8.84
C LEU A 61 6.16 3.74 -9.76
N ALA A 62 5.52 4.75 -9.19
CA ALA A 62 4.93 5.87 -9.93
C ALA A 62 6.01 6.67 -10.68
N ILE A 63 7.17 6.94 -10.05
CA ILE A 63 8.29 7.59 -10.73
C ILE A 63 8.80 6.74 -11.91
N VAL A 64 8.92 5.43 -11.72
CA VAL A 64 9.49 4.52 -12.74
C VAL A 64 8.52 4.31 -13.91
N PHE A 65 7.25 4.02 -13.63
CA PHE A 65 6.27 3.62 -14.64
C PHE A 65 5.44 4.78 -15.20
N LEU A 66 5.05 5.72 -14.34
CA LEU A 66 4.19 6.86 -14.72
C LEU A 66 5.01 8.13 -15.01
N LYS A 67 6.30 8.16 -14.61
CA LYS A 67 7.17 9.36 -14.68
C LYS A 67 6.58 10.56 -13.93
N GLU A 68 5.77 10.28 -12.91
CA GLU A 68 5.19 11.29 -12.04
C GLU A 68 6.16 11.56 -10.89
N ILE A 69 6.56 12.82 -10.73
CA ILE A 69 7.45 13.25 -9.65
C ILE A 69 6.57 13.58 -8.44
N PRO A 70 6.83 12.97 -7.27
CA PRO A 70 6.07 13.26 -6.07
C PRO A 70 6.20 14.73 -5.67
N SER A 71 5.10 15.29 -5.21
CA SER A 71 5.03 16.63 -4.64
C SER A 71 5.87 16.75 -3.38
N THR A 72 6.26 17.97 -3.02
CA THR A 72 7.04 18.25 -1.81
C THR A 72 6.38 17.68 -0.55
N LEU A 73 5.03 17.71 -0.48
CA LEU A 73 4.30 17.19 0.67
C LEU A 73 4.37 15.66 0.76
N GLU A 74 4.30 14.96 -0.37
CA GLU A 74 4.45 13.50 -0.43
C GLU A 74 5.86 13.07 -0.05
N VAL A 75 6.88 13.82 -0.45
CA VAL A 75 8.27 13.57 -0.05
C VAL A 75 8.44 13.74 1.46
N VAL A 76 7.91 14.82 2.04
CA VAL A 76 7.96 15.06 3.49
C VAL A 76 7.21 13.96 4.25
N GLY A 77 6.03 13.56 3.77
CA GLY A 77 5.26 12.45 4.32
C GLY A 77 6.04 11.12 4.26
N GLY A 78 6.68 10.83 3.13
CA GLY A 78 7.52 9.64 2.95
C GLY A 78 8.71 9.60 3.92
N ILE A 79 9.39 10.73 4.12
CA ILE A 79 10.47 10.85 5.11
C ILE A 79 9.93 10.59 6.53
N LEU A 80 8.79 11.18 6.88
CA LEU A 80 8.16 11.00 8.19
C LEU A 80 7.82 9.52 8.46
N ILE A 81 7.30 8.81 7.44
CA ILE A 81 7.01 7.38 7.52
C ILE A 81 8.30 6.58 7.79
N LEU A 82 9.38 6.85 7.04
CA LEU A 82 10.66 6.16 7.22
C LEU A 82 11.24 6.37 8.63
N ILE A 83 11.11 7.58 9.18
CA ILE A 83 11.50 7.89 10.56
C ILE A 83 10.67 7.05 11.54
N GLY A 84 9.35 7.03 11.38
CA GLY A 84 8.45 6.25 12.24
C GLY A 84 8.77 4.75 12.24
N ILE A 85 9.02 4.18 11.07
CA ILE A 85 9.44 2.77 10.91
C ILE A 85 10.76 2.52 11.66
N THR A 86 11.75 3.39 11.44
CA THR A 86 13.08 3.24 12.05
C THR A 86 13.00 3.28 13.58
N VAL A 87 12.29 4.25 14.15
CA VAL A 87 12.11 4.39 15.61
C VAL A 87 11.42 3.17 16.20
N CYS A 88 10.35 2.69 15.56
CA CYS A 88 9.61 1.53 16.03
C CYS A 88 10.46 0.24 16.03
N VAL A 89 11.20 0.00 14.94
CA VAL A 89 12.08 -1.18 14.81
C VAL A 89 13.19 -1.14 15.85
N LEU A 90 13.79 0.03 16.10
CA LEU A 90 14.81 0.21 17.14
C LEU A 90 14.25 -0.04 18.54
N SER A 91 13.05 0.48 18.84
CA SER A 91 12.38 0.26 20.13
C SER A 91 12.02 -1.21 20.36
N SER A 92 11.53 -1.89 19.32
CA SER A 92 11.21 -3.33 19.39
C SER A 92 12.45 -4.20 19.68
N LYS A 93 13.62 -3.87 19.11
CA LYS A 93 14.88 -4.54 19.44
C LYS A 93 15.32 -4.31 20.89
N ALA A 94 15.12 -3.10 21.43
CA ALA A 94 15.48 -2.78 22.81
C ALA A 94 14.63 -3.56 23.84
N SER A 95 13.37 -3.87 23.51
CA SER A 95 12.49 -4.65 24.38
C SER A 95 12.74 -6.17 24.38
N ASN A 96 13.42 -6.71 23.36
CA ASN A 96 13.73 -8.14 23.24
C ASN A 96 15.12 -8.50 23.80
N GLY A 97 15.79 -7.55 24.46
CA GLY A 97 17.14 -7.70 25.02
C GLY A 97 17.20 -7.82 26.55
N VAL A 98 16.11 -8.23 27.21
CA VAL A 98 16.07 -8.55 28.65
C VAL A 98 15.68 -10.01 28.83
#